data_AF-A0A0B7MVZ1-F1
#
_entry.id   AF-A0A0B7MVZ1-F1
#
_cell.length_a   1.000
_cell.length_b   1.000
_cell.length_c   1.000
_cell.angle_alpha   90.00
_cell.angle_beta   90.00
_cell.angle_gamma   90.00
#
_symmetry.space_group_name_H-M   'P 1'
#
loop_
_entity.id
_entity.type
_entity.pdbx_description
1 polymer ?
#
loop_
_entity_poly.entity_id
_entity_poly.type
_entity_poly.pdbx_seq_one_letter_code
_entity_poly.pdbx_strand_id
1 'polypeptide(L)'
;MFPFGDPGWHSELRSHDPSAVENGASGTSSRATQKRRTVMQYYSSRLMLREDYEGLRPKSQRISIHSFGKLLHQFVVDMHAKMEQQRLNFIRLNQSSLRAAVYSGLQDVIRFDDTDMSSIGKRVILPSTFIGGPRHMAQLYQDAMSLVRRFGKPDLFITFTCNPA
;
A
#
# COMPACT_ATOMS: atom_id res chain seq x y z
N MET A 1 -14.43 4.65 -12.63
CA MET A 1 -14.99 5.04 -13.95
C MET A 1 -14.05 6.07 -14.56
N PHE A 2 -13.45 5.79 -15.72
CA PHE A 2 -12.51 6.70 -16.37
C PHE A 2 -13.27 7.51 -17.44
N PRO A 3 -13.29 8.86 -17.37
CA PRO A 3 -14.09 9.69 -18.28
C PRO A 3 -13.79 9.49 -19.77
N PHE A 4 -12.59 9.00 -20.08
CA PHE A 4 -12.11 8.79 -21.44
C PHE A 4 -11.93 7.30 -21.80
N GLY A 5 -12.42 6.38 -20.97
CA GLY A 5 -12.30 4.94 -21.25
C GLY A 5 -10.90 4.36 -21.09
N ASP A 6 -9.99 5.08 -20.42
CA ASP A 6 -8.63 4.57 -20.15
C ASP A 6 -8.67 3.21 -19.43
N PRO A 7 -7.75 2.27 -19.76
CA PRO A 7 -7.72 0.94 -19.16
C PRO A 7 -7.35 0.91 -17.66
N GLY A 8 -7.00 2.06 -17.06
CA GLY A 8 -6.60 2.16 -15.66
C GLY A 8 -5.19 1.62 -15.40
N TRP A 9 -4.91 1.24 -14.14
CA TRP A 9 -3.63 0.61 -13.80
C TRP A 9 -3.63 -0.87 -14.20
N HIS A 10 -2.54 -1.32 -14.82
CA HIS A 10 -2.26 -2.73 -15.09
C HIS A 10 -0.77 -3.03 -14.85
N SER A 11 -0.42 -4.30 -14.68
CA SER A 11 0.95 -4.75 -14.36
C SER A 11 1.99 -4.31 -15.39
N GLU A 12 1.63 -4.25 -16.66
CA GLU A 12 2.54 -3.85 -17.75
C GLU A 12 2.78 -2.34 -17.85
N LEU A 13 2.19 -1.53 -16.96
CA LEU A 13 2.34 -0.08 -17.02
C LEU A 13 3.75 0.33 -16.59
N ARG A 14 4.45 1.08 -17.46
CA ARG A 14 5.85 1.48 -17.29
C ARG A 14 6.01 2.98 -17.09
N SER A 15 7.13 3.38 -16.47
CA SER A 15 7.49 4.79 -16.35
C SER A 15 7.86 5.36 -17.72
N HIS A 16 7.40 6.57 -17.99
CA HIS A 16 7.88 7.36 -19.12
C HIS A 16 9.06 8.20 -18.64
N ASP A 17 10.24 7.98 -19.21
CA ASP A 17 11.46 8.74 -18.92
C ASP A 17 11.61 9.85 -19.98
N PRO A 18 11.45 11.13 -19.64
CA PRO A 18 11.44 12.22 -20.62
C PRO A 18 12.83 12.47 -21.26
N SER A 19 13.92 12.15 -20.55
CA SER A 19 15.30 12.30 -21.05
C SER A 19 15.70 11.29 -22.13
N ALA A 20 14.96 10.18 -22.26
CA ALA A 20 15.21 9.19 -23.31
C ALA A 20 14.63 9.62 -24.67
N VAL A 21 13.64 10.54 -24.67
CA VAL A 21 12.95 11.02 -25.88
C VAL A 21 13.78 12.09 -26.61
N GLU A 22 14.53 12.90 -25.86
CA GLU A 22 15.36 13.99 -26.41
C GLU A 22 16.59 13.46 -27.19
N ASN A 23 17.03 12.24 -26.91
CA ASN A 23 18.20 11.62 -27.51
C ASN A 23 17.92 10.78 -28.78
N GLY A 24 16.72 10.88 -29.37
CA GLY A 24 16.45 10.33 -30.71
C GLY A 24 16.64 8.81 -30.90
N ALA A 25 16.68 8.03 -29.82
CA ALA A 25 16.85 6.57 -29.90
C ALA A 25 15.52 5.89 -30.27
N SER A 26 15.20 5.90 -31.56
CA SER A 26 14.10 5.13 -32.13
C SER A 26 14.40 3.63 -32.07
N GLY A 27 13.47 2.88 -31.46
CA GLY A 27 13.29 1.45 -31.73
C GLY A 27 14.15 0.51 -30.90
N THR A 28 13.48 -0.35 -30.13
CA THR A 28 13.97 -1.61 -29.51
C THR A 28 14.70 -1.55 -28.15
N SER A 29 15.48 -0.52 -27.83
CA SER A 29 16.29 -0.51 -26.58
C SER A 29 15.57 0.07 -25.34
N SER A 30 14.52 0.88 -25.51
CA SER A 30 13.87 1.62 -24.41
C SER A 30 13.05 0.75 -23.46
N ARG A 31 12.74 -0.49 -23.83
CA ARG A 31 11.91 -1.42 -23.04
C ARG A 31 12.65 -1.99 -21.84
N ALA A 32 13.98 -1.96 -21.84
CA ALA A 32 14.83 -2.45 -20.75
C ALA A 32 15.00 -1.42 -19.62
N THR A 33 15.01 -0.12 -19.94
CA THR A 33 15.33 0.94 -18.97
C THR A 33 14.11 1.42 -18.17
N GLN A 34 12.89 1.21 -18.70
CA GLN A 34 11.67 1.70 -18.05
C GLN A 34 11.22 0.83 -16.88
N LYS A 35 11.23 1.42 -15.68
CA LYS A 35 10.79 0.78 -14.45
C LYS A 35 9.27 0.56 -14.45
N ARG A 36 8.84 -0.63 -14.03
CA ARG A 36 7.41 -0.94 -13.84
C ARG A 36 6.81 -0.01 -12.80
N ARG A 37 5.68 0.63 -13.12
CA ARG A 37 4.98 1.52 -12.18
C ARG A 37 4.18 0.70 -11.18
N THR A 38 4.42 0.98 -9.90
CA THR A 38 3.57 0.41 -8.85
C THR A 38 2.18 1.04 -8.89
N VAL A 39 1.18 0.33 -8.40
CA VAL A 39 -0.20 0.85 -8.25
C VAL A 39 -0.20 2.20 -7.52
N MET A 40 0.60 2.27 -6.45
CA MET A 40 0.74 3.47 -5.63
C MET A 40 1.31 4.65 -6.44
N GLN A 41 2.38 4.43 -7.20
CA GLN A 41 2.96 5.49 -8.02
C GLN A 41 1.96 6.00 -9.07
N TYR A 42 1.19 5.09 -9.67
CA TYR A 42 0.16 5.45 -10.63
C TYR A 42 -0.94 6.32 -10.00
N TYR A 43 -1.56 5.88 -8.90
CA TYR A 43 -2.63 6.65 -8.26
C TYR A 43 -2.14 7.93 -7.59
N SER A 44 -0.95 7.92 -6.98
CA SER A 44 -0.32 9.11 -6.42
C SER A 44 -0.13 10.19 -7.50
N SER A 45 0.39 9.82 -8.67
CA SER A 45 0.59 10.77 -9.77
C SER A 45 -0.72 11.38 -10.31
N ARG A 46 -1.85 10.72 -10.08
CA ARG A 46 -3.19 11.15 -10.51
C ARG A 46 -3.89 12.01 -9.47
N LEU A 47 -3.57 11.81 -8.19
CA LEU A 47 -4.01 12.64 -7.07
C LEU A 47 -3.19 13.93 -6.92
N MET A 48 -1.92 13.92 -7.35
CA MET A 48 -1.07 15.11 -7.33
C MET A 48 -1.68 16.24 -8.17
N LEU A 49 -1.89 17.39 -7.52
CA LEU A 49 -2.13 18.65 -8.21
C LEU A 49 -0.83 19.05 -8.90
N ARG A 50 -0.90 19.37 -10.20
CA ARG A 50 0.21 19.95 -10.95
C ARG A 50 -0.15 21.39 -11.24
N GLU A 51 0.61 22.31 -10.69
CA GLU A 51 0.56 23.71 -11.07
C GLU A 51 1.50 23.88 -12.27
N ASP A 52 0.94 24.30 -13.40
CA ASP A 52 1.73 24.71 -14.54
C ASP A 52 2.30 26.12 -14.22
N TYR A 53 3.63 26.27 -14.32
CA TYR A 53 4.35 27.52 -14.01
C TYR A 53 4.29 28.58 -15.12
N GLU A 54 3.46 28.38 -16.14
CA GLU A 54 3.24 29.38 -17.21
C GLU A 54 1.74 29.68 -17.32
N GLY A 55 1.37 30.86 -16.83
CA GLY A 55 0.00 31.29 -16.54
C GLY A 55 -0.95 31.52 -17.71
N LEU A 56 -1.02 30.63 -18.71
CA LEU A 56 -2.07 30.66 -19.74
C LEU A 56 -2.72 29.29 -19.94
N ARG A 57 -3.70 28.99 -19.08
CA ARG A 57 -4.65 27.85 -19.12
C ARG A 57 -4.01 26.45 -19.08
N PRO A 58 -4.57 25.51 -18.30
CA PRO A 58 -4.15 24.12 -18.39
C PRO A 58 -4.48 23.60 -19.78
N LYS A 59 -3.47 23.15 -20.53
CA LYS A 59 -3.62 22.59 -21.89
C LYS A 59 -4.26 21.19 -21.90
N SER A 60 -5.06 20.90 -20.88
CA SER A 60 -6.06 19.86 -20.88
C SER A 60 -7.13 20.23 -19.86
N GLN A 61 -8.37 20.27 -20.33
CA GLN A 61 -9.62 20.34 -19.61
C GLN A 61 -9.75 19.15 -18.64
N ARG A 62 -8.93 19.11 -17.59
CA ARG A 62 -9.06 18.16 -16.49
C ARG A 62 -9.72 18.93 -15.36
N ILE A 63 -11.04 18.82 -15.27
CA ILE A 63 -11.74 19.12 -14.02
C ILE A 63 -10.94 18.40 -12.94
N SER A 64 -10.34 19.17 -12.01
CA SER A 64 -9.51 18.60 -10.96
C SER A 64 -10.32 17.52 -10.28
N ILE A 65 -9.79 16.29 -10.17
CA ILE A 65 -10.55 15.20 -9.56
C ILE A 65 -11.00 15.54 -8.13
N HIS A 66 -10.33 16.53 -7.52
CA HIS A 66 -10.62 17.13 -6.23
C HIS A 66 -11.94 17.89 -6.15
N SER A 67 -12.50 18.37 -7.26
CA SER A 67 -13.76 19.12 -7.25
C SER A 67 -15.03 18.25 -7.20
N PHE A 68 -14.91 16.92 -7.28
CA PHE A 68 -16.06 16.02 -7.37
C PHE A 68 -16.58 15.52 -6.00
N GLY A 69 -16.05 16.01 -4.87
CA GLY A 69 -16.57 15.74 -3.52
C GLY A 69 -16.73 14.25 -3.20
N LYS A 70 -17.98 13.78 -3.01
CA LYS A 70 -18.29 12.37 -2.67
C LYS A 70 -17.72 11.36 -3.68
N LEU A 71 -17.70 11.71 -4.96
CA LEU A 71 -17.17 10.83 -6.00
C LEU A 71 -15.64 10.65 -5.87
N LEU A 72 -14.93 11.69 -5.39
CA LEU A 72 -13.52 11.56 -5.04
C LEU A 72 -13.33 10.61 -3.87
N HIS A 73 -14.16 10.69 -2.83
CA HIS A 73 -14.04 9.78 -1.68
C HIS A 73 -14.20 8.32 -2.12
N GLN A 74 -15.22 8.02 -2.92
CA GLN A 74 -15.42 6.67 -3.47
C GLN A 74 -14.22 6.22 -4.32
N PHE A 75 -13.69 7.11 -5.16
CA PHE A 75 -12.50 6.83 -5.95
C PHE A 75 -11.29 6.50 -5.06
N VAL A 76 -10.98 7.34 -4.07
CA VAL A 76 -9.85 7.15 -3.15
C VAL A 76 -9.95 5.82 -2.40
N VAL A 77 -11.13 5.46 -1.90
CA VAL A 77 -11.37 4.19 -1.20
C VAL A 77 -11.14 3.00 -2.13
N ASP A 78 -11.68 3.02 -3.36
CA ASP A 78 -11.45 1.94 -4.35
C ASP A 78 -9.97 1.82 -4.73
N MET A 79 -9.27 2.95 -4.90
CA MET A 79 -7.83 2.95 -5.20
C MET A 79 -7.03 2.38 -4.04
N HIS A 80 -7.39 2.73 -2.80
CA HIS A 80 -6.76 2.19 -1.59
C HIS A 80 -6.94 0.68 -1.48
N ALA A 81 -8.15 0.16 -1.70
CA ALA A 81 -8.42 -1.28 -1.70
C ALA A 81 -7.55 -2.03 -2.73
N LYS A 82 -7.39 -1.47 -3.93
CA LYS A 82 -6.51 -2.04 -4.97
C LYS A 82 -5.03 -2.05 -4.56
N MET A 83 -4.56 -0.99 -3.90
CA MET A 83 -3.19 -0.92 -3.39
C MET A 83 -2.95 -1.96 -2.29
N GLU A 84 -3.87 -2.08 -1.34
CA GLU A 84 -3.78 -3.08 -0.26
C GLU A 84 -3.82 -4.51 -0.79
N GLN A 85 -4.70 -4.80 -1.76
CA GLN A 85 -4.73 -6.12 -2.39
C GLN A 85 -3.39 -6.49 -3.05
N GLN A 86 -2.74 -5.53 -3.71
CA GLN A 86 -1.45 -5.75 -4.33
C GLN A 86 -0.32 -5.93 -3.31
N ARG A 87 -0.36 -5.22 -2.18
CA ARG A 87 0.55 -5.43 -1.04
C ARG A 87 0.39 -6.83 -0.43
N LEU A 88 -0.86 -7.25 -0.20
CA LEU A 88 -1.16 -8.58 0.33
C LEU A 88 -0.74 -9.69 -0.64
N ASN A 89 -0.98 -9.51 -1.94
CA ASN A 89 -0.50 -10.44 -2.96
C ASN A 89 1.03 -10.54 -2.98
N PHE A 90 1.73 -9.42 -2.84
CA PHE A 90 3.19 -9.41 -2.73
C PHE A 90 3.67 -10.21 -1.51
N ILE A 91 3.06 -9.99 -0.34
CA ILE A 91 3.38 -10.72 0.89
C ILE A 91 3.10 -12.21 0.72
N ARG A 92 1.99 -12.58 0.08
CA ARG A 92 1.61 -13.98 -0.19
C ARG A 92 2.63 -14.69 -1.10
N LEU A 93 3.12 -14.02 -2.14
CA LEU A 93 4.03 -14.63 -3.13
C LEU A 93 5.49 -14.64 -2.66
N ASN A 94 5.92 -13.67 -1.85
CA ASN A 94 7.32 -13.51 -1.44
C ASN A 94 7.60 -14.00 -0.02
N GLN A 95 6.77 -14.90 0.53
CA GLN A 95 6.93 -15.44 1.89
C GLN A 95 8.33 -16.02 2.16
N SER A 96 8.92 -16.74 1.20
CA SER A 96 10.26 -17.34 1.35
C SER A 96 11.34 -16.27 1.55
N SER A 97 11.28 -15.19 0.76
CA SER A 97 12.19 -14.05 0.87
C SER A 97 11.97 -13.24 2.16
N LEU A 98 10.71 -13.13 2.61
CA LEU A 98 10.32 -12.46 3.86
C LEU A 98 10.67 -13.26 5.13
N ARG A 99 11.58 -14.24 5.05
CA ARG A 99 12.00 -15.15 6.14
C ARG A 99 10.81 -15.82 6.84
N ALA A 100 9.72 -16.10 6.12
CA ALA A 100 8.55 -16.76 6.69
C ALA A 100 8.88 -18.11 7.33
N ALA A 101 9.93 -18.80 6.89
CA ALA A 101 10.40 -20.05 7.50
C ALA A 101 10.81 -19.89 8.97
N VAL A 102 11.51 -18.81 9.33
CA VAL A 102 11.89 -18.52 10.73
C VAL A 102 10.65 -18.27 11.59
N TYR A 103 9.69 -17.52 11.03
CA TYR A 103 8.44 -17.23 11.72
C TYR A 103 7.49 -18.43 11.80
N SER A 104 7.49 -19.32 10.80
CA SER A 104 6.76 -20.58 10.87
C SER A 104 7.35 -21.44 11.98
N GLY A 105 8.66 -21.64 12.02
CA GLY A 105 9.30 -22.41 13.09
C GLY A 105 9.03 -21.86 14.49
N LEU A 106 9.12 -20.54 14.68
CA LEU A 106 8.79 -19.90 15.96
C LEU A 106 7.30 -20.03 16.31
N GLN A 107 6.42 -19.89 15.33
CA GLN A 107 4.97 -20.06 15.54
C GLN A 107 4.59 -21.52 15.80
N ASP A 108 5.27 -22.47 15.15
CA ASP A 108 5.05 -23.89 15.33
C ASP A 108 5.55 -24.32 16.71
N VAL A 109 6.70 -23.81 17.20
CA VAL A 109 7.16 -24.02 18.59
C VAL A 109 6.18 -23.46 19.62
N ILE A 110 5.60 -22.27 19.39
CA ILE A 110 4.55 -21.71 20.26
C ILE A 110 3.26 -22.55 20.19
N ARG A 111 2.97 -23.20 19.06
CA ARG A 111 1.76 -24.01 18.85
C ARG A 111 1.89 -25.49 19.20
N PHE A 112 3.10 -26.01 19.38
CA PHE A 112 3.29 -27.39 19.81
C PHE A 112 2.72 -27.68 21.21
N ASP A 113 2.27 -26.64 21.93
CA ASP A 113 1.50 -26.74 23.19
C ASP A 113 -0.03 -26.84 22.97
N ASP A 114 -0.54 -26.55 21.76
CA ASP A 114 -1.96 -26.62 21.41
C ASP A 114 -2.16 -27.48 20.15
N THR A 115 -2.35 -28.77 20.38
CA THR A 115 -2.57 -29.79 19.36
C THR A 115 -3.88 -29.56 18.61
N ASP A 116 -3.81 -29.08 17.36
CA ASP A 116 -4.83 -29.36 16.34
C ASP A 116 -4.25 -29.23 14.93
N MET A 117 -3.98 -30.39 14.32
CA MET A 117 -3.29 -30.57 13.05
C MET A 117 -4.23 -30.56 11.83
N SER A 118 -5.44 -29.99 11.97
CA SER A 118 -6.53 -30.12 11.00
C SER A 118 -6.73 -28.91 10.06
N SER A 119 -6.03 -27.78 10.27
CA SER A 119 -6.16 -26.60 9.41
C SER A 119 -5.12 -26.56 8.27
N ILE A 120 -5.20 -27.53 7.36
CA ILE A 120 -4.36 -27.61 6.16
C ILE A 120 -4.74 -26.48 5.18
N GLY A 121 -3.96 -25.41 5.23
CA GLY A 121 -3.88 -24.36 4.24
C GLY A 121 -2.48 -23.72 4.32
N LYS A 122 -1.92 -23.25 3.20
CA LYS A 122 -0.62 -22.55 3.21
C LYS A 122 -0.76 -21.29 4.08
N ARG A 123 -0.21 -21.33 5.30
CA ARG A 123 -0.26 -20.22 6.26
C ARG A 123 0.59 -19.06 5.73
N VAL A 124 -0.07 -17.97 5.31
CA VAL A 124 0.60 -16.73 4.93
C VAL A 124 0.85 -15.92 6.19
N ILE A 125 2.11 -15.64 6.47
CA ILE A 125 2.51 -14.85 7.63
C ILE A 125 2.48 -13.37 7.23
N LEU A 126 1.52 -12.63 7.82
CA LEU A 126 1.45 -11.18 7.67
C LEU A 126 2.47 -10.50 8.59
N PRO A 127 3.23 -9.51 8.10
CA PRO A 127 4.15 -8.71 8.92
C PRO A 127 3.36 -7.82 9.88
N SER A 128 4.03 -7.31 10.92
CA SER A 128 3.42 -6.36 11.88
C SER A 128 3.07 -4.99 11.28
N THR A 129 3.65 -4.66 10.11
CA THR A 129 3.29 -3.47 9.32
C THR A 129 1.86 -3.54 8.76
N PHE A 130 1.22 -4.71 8.76
CA PHE A 130 -0.18 -4.85 8.35
C PHE A 130 -1.12 -4.44 9.49
N ILE A 131 -1.70 -3.25 9.38
CA ILE A 131 -2.60 -2.66 10.38
C ILE A 131 -3.82 -3.56 10.58
N GLY A 132 -4.20 -3.77 11.83
CA GLY A 132 -5.36 -4.61 12.20
C GLY A 132 -5.04 -6.11 12.28
N GLY A 133 -3.84 -6.55 11.87
CA GLY A 133 -3.44 -7.94 11.98
C GLY A 133 -3.05 -8.36 13.42
N PRO A 134 -3.03 -9.67 13.73
CA PRO A 134 -2.63 -10.17 15.04
C PRO A 134 -1.24 -9.71 15.48
N ARG A 135 -0.27 -9.66 14.54
CA ARG A 135 1.10 -9.18 14.84
C ARG A 135 1.18 -7.68 15.07
N HIS A 136 0.36 -6.90 14.37
CA HIS A 136 0.28 -5.46 14.60
C HIS A 136 -0.22 -5.18 16.02
N MET A 137 -1.25 -5.89 16.46
CA MET A 137 -1.78 -5.77 17.83
C MET A 137 -0.78 -6.26 18.89
N ALA A 138 -0.10 -7.39 18.64
CA ALA A 138 0.94 -7.88 19.54
C ALA A 138 2.12 -6.89 19.66
N GLN A 139 2.53 -6.26 18.55
CA GLN A 139 3.57 -5.23 18.58
C GLN A 139 3.12 -4.01 19.36
N LEU A 140 1.92 -3.48 19.10
CA LEU A 140 1.37 -2.34 19.85
C LEU A 140 1.29 -2.62 21.36
N TYR A 141 0.92 -3.85 21.73
CA TYR A 141 0.91 -4.28 23.12
C TYR A 141 2.32 -4.30 23.73
N GLN A 142 3.30 -4.88 23.03
CA GLN A 142 4.69 -4.91 23.50
C GLN A 142 5.28 -3.50 23.62
N ASP A 143 4.99 -2.61 22.67
CA ASP A 143 5.40 -1.21 22.70
C ASP A 143 4.78 -0.50 23.91
N ALA A 144 3.48 -0.69 24.16
CA ALA A 144 2.81 -0.16 25.35
C ALA A 144 3.43 -0.70 26.65
N MET A 145 3.71 -2.01 26.73
CA MET A 145 4.34 -2.62 27.90
C MET A 145 5.77 -2.10 28.12
N SER A 146 6.50 -1.76 27.05
CA SER A 146 7.82 -1.14 27.16
C SER A 146 7.74 0.26 27.80
N LEU A 147 6.69 1.03 27.47
CA LEU A 147 6.43 2.32 28.09
C LEU A 147 6.06 2.17 29.57
N VAL A 148 5.16 1.24 29.90
CA VAL A 148 4.78 0.94 31.29
C VAL A 148 5.99 0.51 32.11
N ARG A 149 6.87 -0.32 31.55
CA ARG A 149 8.10 -0.75 32.23
C ARG A 149 9.03 0.43 32.52
N ARG A 150 9.09 1.43 31.63
CA ARG A 150 9.98 2.59 31.78
C ARG A 150 9.41 3.68 32.67
N PHE A 151 8.11 3.95 32.58
CA PHE A 151 7.47 5.10 33.23
C PHE A 151 6.53 4.72 34.38
N GLY A 152 6.34 3.42 34.63
CA GLY A 152 5.42 2.91 35.65
C GLY A 152 3.99 2.72 35.11
N LYS A 153 3.10 2.27 35.99
CA LYS A 153 1.69 2.04 35.64
C LYS A 153 1.04 3.38 35.31
N PRO A 154 0.34 3.51 34.16
CA PRO A 154 -0.48 4.68 33.90
C PRO A 154 -1.60 4.77 34.93
N ASP A 155 -1.83 5.97 35.43
CA ASP A 155 -2.92 6.27 36.36
C ASP A 155 -4.13 6.90 35.67
N LEU A 156 -3.95 7.44 34.46
CA LEU A 156 -5.00 8.05 33.67
C LEU A 156 -4.99 7.52 32.24
N PHE A 157 -6.13 7.01 31.78
CA PHE A 157 -6.37 6.65 30.39
C PHE A 157 -7.40 7.62 29.80
N ILE A 158 -6.98 8.41 28.80
CA ILE A 158 -7.87 9.33 28.08
C ILE A 158 -8.16 8.73 26.69
N THR A 159 -9.43 8.52 26.39
CA THR A 159 -9.89 8.07 25.08
C THR A 159 -10.59 9.21 24.36
N PHE A 160 -10.04 9.67 23.24
CA PHE A 160 -10.70 10.64 22.37
C PHE A 160 -11.49 9.90 21.29
N THR A 161 -12.82 10.03 21.31
CA THR A 161 -13.70 9.52 20.26
C THR A 161 -14.14 10.68 19.38
N CYS A 162 -13.67 10.70 18.13
CA CYS A 162 -14.19 11.63 17.13
C CYS A 162 -15.46 11.01 16.53
N ASN A 163 -16.64 11.52 16.90
CA ASN A 163 -17.89 11.22 16.21
C ASN A 163 -18.09 12.25 15.09
N PRO A 164 -17.92 11.89 13.80
CA PRO A 164 -18.03 12.81 12.69
C PRO A 164 -19.50 13.01 12.28
N ALA A 165 -20.33 13.43 13.23
CA ALA A 165 -21.69 13.92 12.94
C ALA A 165 -21.63 15.30 12.29
#